data_AF-A0AAU6EMG2-F1
#
_entry.id   AF-A0AAU6EMG2-F1
#
_cell.length_a   1.000
_cell.length_b   1.000
_cell.length_c   1.000
_cell.angle_alpha   90.00
_cell.angle_beta   90.00
_cell.angle_gamma   90.00
#
_symmetry.space_group_name_H-M   'P 1'
#
loop_
_entity.id
_entity.type
_entity.pdbx_description
1 polymer ?
#
loop_
_entity_poly.entity_id
_entity_poly.type
_entity_poly.pdbx_seq_one_letter_code
_entity_poly.pdbx_strand_id
1 'polypeptide(L)'
;MHGGTRAVEHLRLTMTELQVANVRTQVALSAFTDFEITDPAEPGVIAPGPYQEPTLNELLDEVIAWSRALKPLREVTSQAVSA
;
A
#
# COMPACT_ATOMS: atom_id res chain seq x y z
N MET A 1 4.71 0.80 19.07
CA MET A 1 3.61 1.50 18.37
C MET A 1 3.90 1.58 16.87
N HIS A 2 3.81 0.46 16.16
CA HIS A 2 3.97 0.39 14.69
C HIS A 2 3.13 -0.77 14.12
N GLY A 3 1.92 -0.96 14.64
CA GLY A 3 1.05 -2.09 14.26
C GLY A 3 0.73 -2.09 12.77
N GLY A 4 0.44 -0.92 12.20
CA GLY A 4 0.18 -0.77 10.76
C GLY A 4 1.37 -1.16 9.88
N THR A 5 2.59 -0.74 10.24
CA THR A 5 3.81 -1.11 9.51
C THR A 5 4.05 -2.63 9.56
N ARG A 6 3.88 -3.25 10.73
CA ARG A 6 4.02 -4.72 10.85
C ARG A 6 2.94 -5.47 10.08
N ALA A 7 1.71 -4.95 10.08
CA ALA A 7 0.62 -5.52 9.30
C ALA A 7 0.94 -5.52 7.80
N VAL A 8 1.46 -4.42 7.24
CA VAL A 8 1.81 -4.38 5.81
C VAL A 8 3.01 -5.26 5.47
N GLU A 9 4.01 -5.36 6.36
CA GLU A 9 5.14 -6.29 6.20
C GLU A 9 4.66 -7.74 6.13
N HIS A 10 3.77 -8.14 7.04
CA HIS A 10 3.17 -9.48 7.03
C HIS A 10 2.31 -9.71 5.78
N LEU A 11 1.51 -8.72 5.38
CA LEU A 11 0.69 -8.80 4.18
C LEU A 11 1.55 -9.02 2.92
N ARG A 12 2.70 -8.36 2.80
CA ARG A 12 3.60 -8.55 1.64
C ARG A 12 4.13 -9.98 1.55
N LEU A 13 4.40 -10.63 2.69
CA LEU A 13 4.77 -12.05 2.70
C LEU A 13 3.61 -12.91 2.17
N THR A 14 2.38 -12.71 2.67
CA THR A 14 1.19 -13.43 2.18
C THR A 14 0.93 -13.19 0.69
N MET A 15 1.09 -11.95 0.20
CA MET A 15 0.92 -11.61 -1.21
C MET A 15 1.98 -12.26 -2.10
N THR A 16 3.19 -12.48 -1.59
CA THR A 16 4.27 -13.17 -2.31
C THR A 16 3.92 -14.64 -2.57
N GLU A 17 3.27 -15.33 -1.61
CA GLU A 17 2.77 -16.69 -1.81
C GLU A 17 1.72 -16.78 -2.93
N LEU A 18 0.95 -15.70 -3.12
CA LEU A 18 -0.04 -15.58 -4.20
C LEU A 18 0.56 -15.00 -5.49
N GLN A 19 1.88 -14.83 -5.56
CA GLN A 19 2.60 -14.25 -6.70
C GLN A 19 2.12 -12.84 -7.09
N VAL A 20 1.60 -12.08 -6.12
CA VAL A 20 1.20 -10.68 -6.30
C VAL A 20 2.42 -9.79 -6.11
N ALA A 21 2.80 -9.09 -7.18
CA ALA A 21 3.90 -8.12 -7.13
C ALA A 21 3.57 -6.94 -6.22
N ASN A 22 4.43 -6.69 -5.23
CA ASN A 22 4.34 -5.57 -4.31
C ASN A 22 5.40 -4.50 -4.63
N VAL A 23 5.22 -3.29 -4.08
CA VAL A 23 6.16 -2.16 -4.22
C VAL A 23 6.84 -1.85 -2.89
N ARG A 24 7.95 -1.11 -2.93
CA ARG A 24 8.79 -0.84 -1.75
C ARG A 24 8.18 0.26 -0.88
N THR A 25 7.71 1.33 -1.50
CA THR A 25 7.26 2.52 -0.79
C THR A 25 6.00 2.22 0.02
N GLN A 26 5.92 2.77 1.22
CA GLN A 26 4.83 2.52 2.17
C GLN A 26 4.49 3.80 2.94
N VAL A 27 3.20 4.06 3.08
CA VAL A 27 2.67 5.14 3.94
C VAL A 27 2.52 4.59 5.36
N ALA A 28 3.04 5.31 6.34
CA ALA A 28 2.92 4.95 7.75
C ALA A 28 2.30 6.11 8.52
N LEU A 29 0.99 6.01 8.77
CA LEU A 29 0.26 7.00 9.57
C LEU A 29 0.42 6.70 11.06
N SER A 30 0.74 7.73 11.83
CA SER A 30 0.87 7.72 13.28
C SER A 30 -0.33 8.41 13.91
N ALA A 31 -0.94 7.75 14.90
CA ALA A 31 -2.07 8.31 15.65
C ALA A 31 -1.75 9.62 16.39
N PHE A 32 -0.47 9.94 16.58
CA PHE A 32 -0.03 11.15 17.27
C PHE A 32 0.20 12.36 16.35
N THR A 33 0.47 12.11 15.07
CA THR A 33 0.96 13.15 14.15
C THR A 33 0.12 13.29 12.90
N ASP A 34 -0.67 12.28 12.58
CA ASP A 34 -1.44 12.21 11.33
C ASP A 34 -2.96 12.23 11.56
N PHE A 35 -3.39 12.41 12.82
CA PHE A 35 -4.79 12.45 13.22
C PHE A 35 -5.02 13.49 14.31
N GLU A 36 -6.12 14.23 14.18
CA GLU A 36 -6.69 15.04 15.25
C GLU A 36 -7.74 14.20 15.99
N ILE A 37 -7.35 13.68 17.17
CA ILE A 37 -8.19 12.82 18.00
C ILE A 37 -8.49 13.57 19.31
N THR A 38 -9.78 13.77 19.60
CA THR A 38 -10.24 14.41 20.85
C THR A 38 -10.63 13.37 21.91
N ASP A 39 -11.31 12.29 21.51
CA ASP A 39 -11.66 11.14 22.34
C ASP A 39 -11.32 9.85 21.57
N PRO A 40 -10.55 8.90 22.14
CA PRO A 40 -10.25 7.62 21.49
C PRO A 40 -11.47 6.75 21.14
N ALA A 41 -12.63 7.00 21.74
CA ALA A 41 -13.88 6.31 21.44
C ALA A 41 -14.65 6.93 20.25
N GLU A 42 -14.27 8.13 19.80
CA GLU A 42 -14.92 8.86 18.72
C GLU A 42 -14.05 8.90 17.45
N PRO A 43 -14.65 9.03 16.25
CA PRO A 43 -13.89 9.21 15.02
C PRO A 43 -13.03 10.48 15.05
N GLY A 44 -11.75 10.35 14.72
CA GLY A 44 -10.85 11.49 14.54
C GLY A 44 -10.89 12.06 13.11
N VAL A 45 -10.26 13.23 12.93
CA VAL A 45 -10.02 13.81 11.59
C VAL A 45 -8.63 13.37 11.11
N ILE A 46 -8.54 12.95 9.85
CA ILE A 46 -7.26 12.64 9.20
C ILE A 46 -6.56 13.98 8.92
N ALA A 47 -5.39 14.18 9.52
CA ALA A 47 -4.60 15.41 9.45
C ALA A 47 -3.13 15.04 9.24
N PRO A 48 -2.76 14.52 8.05
CA PRO A 48 -1.45 13.92 7.83
C PRO A 48 -0.34 14.97 7.83
N GLY A 49 0.83 14.58 8.35
CA GLY A 49 2.03 15.42 8.27
C GLY A 49 2.45 15.72 6.83
N PRO A 50 3.23 16.79 6.58
CA PRO A 50 3.57 17.26 5.23
C PRO A 50 4.35 16.26 4.38
N TYR A 51 4.93 15.21 4.98
CA TYR A 51 5.66 14.16 4.28
C TYR A 51 4.78 13.01 3.78
N GLN A 52 3.55 12.85 4.29
CA GLN A 52 2.71 11.69 3.96
C GLN A 52 2.19 11.74 2.53
N GLU A 53 1.76 12.91 2.06
CA GLU A 53 1.24 13.07 0.70
C GLU A 53 2.32 12.78 -0.36
N PRO A 54 3.55 13.34 -0.28
CA PRO A 54 4.64 12.92 -1.15
C PRO A 54 4.91 11.41 -1.15
N THR A 55 4.95 10.78 0.03
CA THR A 55 5.16 9.33 0.14
C THR A 55 4.00 8.52 -0.46
N LEU A 56 2.76 8.99 -0.30
CA LEU A 56 1.59 8.36 -0.93
C LEU A 56 1.66 8.44 -2.45
N ASN A 57 2.02 9.60 -2.99
CA ASN A 57 2.17 9.77 -4.43
C ASN A 57 3.27 8.86 -5.00
N GLU A 58 4.42 8.78 -4.33
CA GLU A 58 5.51 7.86 -4.73
C GLU A 58 5.06 6.39 -4.71
N LEU A 59 4.31 5.97 -3.68
CA LEU A 59 3.73 4.63 -3.62
C LEU A 59 2.81 4.35 -4.81
N LEU A 60 1.90 5.28 -5.11
CA LEU A 60 0.95 5.12 -6.21
C LEU A 60 1.66 5.11 -7.57
N ASP A 61 2.68 5.94 -7.76
CA ASP A 61 3.51 5.96 -8.96
C ASP A 61 4.23 4.62 -9.17
N GLU A 62 4.82 4.05 -8.11
CA GLU A 62 5.42 2.71 -8.16
C GLU A 62 4.39 1.64 -8.56
N VAL A 63 3.20 1.65 -7.93
CA VAL A 63 2.11 0.70 -8.24
C VAL A 63 1.66 0.82 -9.69
N ILE A 64 1.47 2.04 -10.18
CA ILE A 64 1.07 2.30 -11.56
C ILE A 64 2.16 1.84 -12.53
N ALA A 65 3.42 2.16 -12.26
CA ALA A 65 4.54 1.74 -13.11
C ALA A 65 4.66 0.22 -13.19
N TRP A 66 4.66 -0.49 -12.05
CA TRP A 66 4.80 -1.94 -12.00
C TRP A 66 3.58 -2.66 -12.57
N SER A 67 2.38 -2.15 -12.31
CA SER A 67 1.15 -2.72 -12.89
C SER A 67 1.15 -2.62 -14.41
N ARG A 68 1.62 -1.52 -14.99
CA ARG A 68 1.80 -1.39 -16.45
C ARG A 68 2.89 -2.33 -16.97
N ALA A 69 4.05 -2.36 -16.32
CA ALA A 69 5.18 -3.18 -16.74
C ALA A 69 4.88 -4.70 -16.74
N LEU A 70 4.13 -5.18 -15.75
CA LEU A 70 3.77 -6.60 -15.60
C LEU A 70 2.48 -6.99 -16.33
N LYS A 71 1.75 -6.03 -16.90
CA LYS A 71 0.51 -6.30 -17.65
C LYS A 71 0.70 -7.34 -18.78
N PRO A 72 1.75 -7.29 -19.61
CA PRO A 72 1.93 -8.27 -20.70
C PRO A 72 2.02 -9.71 -20.20
N LEU A 73 2.65 -9.95 -19.04
CA LEU A 73 2.75 -11.29 -18.46
C LEU A 73 1.38 -11.87 -18.10
N ARG A 74 0.47 -11.03 -17.58
CA ARG A 74 -0.89 -11.44 -17.23
C ARG A 74 -1.77 -11.71 -18.46
N GLU A 75 -1.61 -10.93 -19.51
CA GLU A 75 -2.36 -11.13 -20.77
C GLU A 75 -1.93 -12.43 -21.46
N VAL A 76 -0.62 -12.73 -21.49
CA VAL A 76 -0.10 -14.00 -22.01
C VAL A 76 -0.66 -15.19 -21.19
N THR A 77 -0.63 -15.11 -19.85
CA THR A 77 -1.21 -16.16 -18.99
C THR A 77 -2.71 -16.34 -19.25
N SER A 78 -3.48 -15.25 -19.40
CA SER A 78 -4.92 -15.33 -19.66
C SER A 78 -5.24 -16.02 -20.99
N GLN A 79 -4.42 -15.80 -22.03
CA GLN A 79 -4.59 -16.46 -23.32
C GLN A 79 -4.25 -17.95 -23.25
N ALA A 80 -3.20 -18.32 -22.52
CA ALA A 80 -2.80 -19.71 -22.33
C ALA A 80 -3.82 -20.55 -21.54
N VAL A 81 -4.56 -19.94 -20.60
CA VAL A 81 -5.62 -20.63 -19.82
C VAL A 81 -6.91 -20.80 -20.64
N SER A 82 -7.12 -19.98 -21.68
CA SER A 82 -8.34 -20.00 -22.50
C SER A 82 -8.23 -20.87 -23.76
N ALA A 83 -7.04 -21.43 -24.03
CA ALA A 83 -6.75 -22.33 -25.16
C ALA A 83 -6.73 -23.78 -24.70
#